data_AF-A0A2N6K966-F1
#
_entry.id   AF-A0A2N6K966-F1
#
_cell.length_a   1.000
_cell.length_b   1.000
_cell.length_c   1.000
_cell.angle_alpha   90.00
_cell.angle_beta   90.00
_cell.angle_gamma   90.00
#
_symmetry.space_group_name_H-M   'P 1'
#
loop_
_entity.id
_entity.type
_entity.pdbx_description
1 polymer ?
#
loop_
_entity_poly.entity_id
_entity_poly.type
_entity_poly.pdbx_seq_one_letter_code
_entity_poly.pdbx_strand_id
1 'polypeptide(L)'
;MNIAVELPSGKILNIARFIALIPVTTTSNNGYDLILEGYPAPINLEPTDADALKKLLQLNKDVVTAKKSEWEKEQQLQQNQRALALLAQRIKRHQNMSQAESRQREEIFDNFKQIIDAERLPEQKLYSQS
;
A
#
# COMPACT_ATOMS: atom_id res chain seq x y z
N MET A 1 25.04 1.45 -7.56
CA MET A 1 25.41 0.35 -8.49
C MET A 1 25.35 0.90 -9.90
N ASN A 2 26.47 1.02 -10.62
CA ASN A 2 26.46 1.38 -12.04
C ASN A 2 26.19 0.10 -12.83
N ILE A 3 24.96 -0.08 -13.29
CA ILE A 3 24.57 -1.23 -14.11
C ILE A 3 24.23 -0.65 -15.48
N ALA A 4 25.23 -0.59 -16.35
CA ALA A 4 25.00 -0.40 -17.76
C ALA A 4 24.49 -1.74 -18.33
N VAL A 5 23.37 -1.69 -19.03
CA VAL A 5 22.71 -2.86 -19.63
C VAL A 5 22.61 -2.60 -21.12
N GLU A 6 23.04 -3.59 -21.91
CA GLU A 6 22.79 -3.62 -23.34
C GLU A 6 21.46 -4.35 -23.60
N LEU A 7 20.58 -3.70 -24.34
CA LEU A 7 19.30 -4.24 -24.77
C LEU A 7 19.44 -5.03 -26.08
N PRO A 8 18.51 -5.95 -26.38
CA PRO A 8 18.47 -6.67 -27.65
C PRO A 8 18.50 -5.79 -28.91
N SER A 9 17.98 -4.56 -28.83
CA SER A 9 18.07 -3.57 -29.92
C SER A 9 19.46 -2.91 -30.08
N GLY A 10 20.43 -3.25 -29.24
CA GLY A 10 21.75 -2.61 -29.18
C GLY A 10 21.79 -1.30 -28.38
N LYS A 11 20.67 -0.88 -27.77
CA LYS A 11 20.63 0.30 -26.90
C LYS A 11 21.33 -0.01 -25.57
N ILE A 12 22.30 0.82 -25.19
CA ILE A 12 22.97 0.73 -23.88
C ILE A 12 22.31 1.73 -22.93
N LEU A 13 21.82 1.25 -21.80
CA LEU A 13 21.12 2.04 -20.79
C LEU A 13 21.78 1.91 -19.43
N ASN A 14 21.94 3.02 -18.74
CA ASN A 14 22.29 3.00 -17.32
C ASN A 14 21.01 2.90 -16.48
N ILE A 15 20.72 1.71 -15.96
CA ILE A 15 19.52 1.45 -15.17
C ILE A 15 19.70 1.79 -13.68
N ALA A 16 20.83 2.37 -13.27
CA ALA A 16 21.05 2.81 -11.90
C ALA A 16 20.00 3.85 -11.42
N ARG A 17 19.38 4.53 -12.39
CA ARG A 17 18.39 5.61 -12.20
C ARG A 17 16.98 5.19 -12.64
N PHE A 18 16.70 3.89 -12.67
CA PHE A 18 15.37 3.40 -13.03
C PHE A 18 14.29 3.95 -12.10
N ILE A 19 13.25 4.58 -12.66
CA ILE A 19 12.06 5.03 -11.93
C ILE A 19 10.87 4.13 -12.26
N ALA A 20 10.52 4.02 -13.54
CA ALA A 20 9.31 3.32 -13.97
C ALA A 20 9.41 2.81 -15.42
N LEU A 21 8.60 1.79 -15.72
CA LEU A 21 8.38 1.26 -17.06
C LEU A 21 6.87 1.19 -17.30
N ILE A 22 6.34 1.99 -18.22
CA ILE A 22 4.89 2.17 -18.42
C ILE A 22 4.50 1.66 -19.82
N PRO A 23 3.49 0.78 -19.96
CA PRO A 23 3.01 0.38 -21.27
C PRO A 23 2.29 1.53 -21.97
N VAL A 24 2.61 1.78 -23.24
CA VAL A 24 1.93 2.76 -24.07
C VAL A 24 0.67 2.11 -24.65
N THR A 25 -0.52 2.66 -24.36
CA THR A 25 -1.81 2.04 -24.70
C THR A 25 -2.41 2.51 -26.02
N THR A 26 -1.66 3.26 -26.84
CA THR A 26 -2.14 3.72 -28.15
C THR A 26 -2.14 2.57 -29.16
N THR A 27 -3.28 2.39 -29.83
CA THR A 27 -3.79 1.17 -30.52
C THR A 27 -3.00 0.61 -31.71
N SER A 28 -1.72 0.93 -31.87
CA SER A 28 -0.87 0.38 -32.94
C SER A 28 0.55 0.04 -32.55
N ASN A 29 1.00 0.38 -31.33
CA ASN A 29 2.35 0.09 -30.87
C ASN A 29 2.34 -0.43 -29.43
N ASN A 30 2.74 -1.68 -29.23
CA ASN A 30 2.90 -2.32 -27.92
C ASN A 30 4.19 -1.84 -27.20
N GLY A 31 4.55 -0.57 -27.38
CA GLY A 31 5.77 0.02 -26.83
C GLY A 31 5.67 0.29 -25.33
N TYR A 32 6.81 0.54 -24.70
CA TYR A 32 6.91 0.90 -23.30
C TYR A 32 7.70 2.18 -23.14
N ASP A 33 7.24 3.07 -22.26
CA ASP A 33 7.96 4.26 -21.89
C ASP A 33 8.80 3.99 -20.63
N LEU A 34 10.11 4.04 -20.79
CA LEU A 34 11.08 3.94 -19.71
C LEU A 34 11.39 5.33 -19.14
N ILE A 35 11.18 5.48 -17.84
CA ILE A 35 11.48 6.71 -17.10
C ILE A 35 12.74 6.48 -16.28
N LEU A 36 13.75 7.31 -16.54
CA LEU A 36 15.01 7.35 -15.81
C LEU A 36 15.13 8.70 -15.08
N GLU A 37 15.60 8.67 -13.83
CA GLU A 37 15.84 9.86 -13.04
C GLU A 37 16.88 10.76 -13.72
N GLY A 38 16.55 12.05 -13.88
CA GLY A 38 17.40 13.04 -14.53
C GLY A 38 17.30 13.09 -16.06
N TYR A 39 16.46 12.27 -16.68
CA TYR A 39 16.12 12.41 -18.11
C TYR A 39 14.83 13.23 -18.28
N PRO A 40 14.82 14.22 -19.18
CA PRO A 40 13.68 15.14 -19.33
C PRO A 40 12.47 14.51 -20.05
N ALA A 41 12.66 13.41 -20.77
CA ALA A 41 11.60 12.75 -21.53
C ALA A 41 11.66 11.22 -21.36
N PRO A 42 10.51 10.53 -21.38
CA PRO A 42 10.47 9.08 -21.40
C PRO A 42 11.15 8.51 -22.64
N ILE A 43 11.86 7.39 -22.47
CA ILE A 43 12.52 6.67 -23.56
C ILE A 43 11.56 5.59 -24.05
N ASN A 44 11.15 5.69 -25.30
CA ASN A 44 10.33 4.65 -25.90
C ASN A 44 11.16 3.38 -26.19
N LEU A 45 10.66 2.26 -25.70
CA LEU A 45 11.23 0.93 -25.81
C LEU A 45 10.30 0.03 -26.61
N GLU A 46 10.93 -0.77 -27.46
CA GLU A 46 10.27 -1.86 -28.15
C GLU A 46 9.87 -2.96 -27.16
N PRO A 47 8.82 -3.75 -27.46
CA PRO A 47 8.37 -4.82 -26.57
C PRO A 47 9.48 -5.80 -26.20
N THR A 48 10.37 -6.13 -27.15
CA THR A 48 11.49 -7.06 -26.96
C THR A 48 12.51 -6.53 -25.93
N ASP A 49 12.80 -5.23 -25.99
CA ASP A 49 13.71 -4.57 -25.05
C ASP A 49 13.08 -4.44 -23.66
N ALA A 50 11.78 -4.11 -23.62
CA ALA A 50 11.02 -4.02 -22.38
C ALA A 50 10.98 -5.38 -21.65
N ASP A 51 10.80 -6.48 -22.37
CA ASP A 51 10.80 -7.82 -21.77
C ASP A 51 12.18 -8.26 -21.28
N ALA A 52 13.26 -7.87 -21.98
CA ALA A 52 14.62 -8.07 -21.49
C ALA A 52 14.87 -7.28 -20.19
N LEU A 53 14.42 -6.03 -20.12
CA LEU A 53 14.52 -5.21 -18.91
C LEU A 53 13.69 -5.77 -17.75
N LYS A 54 12.47 -6.24 -17.99
CA LYS A 54 11.64 -6.88 -16.96
C LYS A 54 12.32 -8.11 -16.36
N LYS A 55 13.00 -8.91 -17.18
CA LYS A 55 13.78 -10.08 -16.72
C LYS A 55 15.00 -9.63 -15.89
N LEU A 56 15.74 -8.64 -16.35
CA LEU A 56 16.93 -8.12 -15.66
C LEU A 56 16.60 -7.46 -14.32
N LEU A 57 15.53 -6.66 -14.26
CA LEU A 57 15.03 -6.04 -13.05
C LEU A 57 14.26 -7.02 -12.15
N GLN A 58 14.14 -8.28 -12.57
CA GLN A 58 13.37 -9.32 -11.88
C GLN A 58 11.91 -8.93 -11.59
N LEU A 59 11.34 -8.00 -12.35
CA LEU A 59 9.95 -7.51 -12.23
C LEU A 59 8.92 -8.63 -12.46
N ASN A 60 9.32 -9.72 -13.11
CA ASN A 60 8.47 -10.89 -13.30
C ASN A 60 8.31 -11.75 -12.02
N LYS A 61 9.04 -11.47 -10.93
CA LYS A 61 8.90 -12.22 -9.67
C LYS A 61 7.61 -11.89 -8.92
N ASP A 62 6.95 -10.77 -9.21
CA ASP A 62 5.68 -10.40 -8.57
C ASP A 62 4.47 -11.20 -9.09
N VAL A 63 4.64 -12.05 -10.11
CA VAL A 63 3.58 -12.98 -10.55
C VAL A 63 3.40 -14.15 -9.56
N VAL A 64 4.34 -14.37 -8.63
CA VAL A 64 4.24 -15.45 -7.62
C VAL A 64 3.49 -15.03 -6.34
N THR A 65 3.21 -13.75 -6.13
CA THR A 65 2.54 -13.25 -4.90
C THR A 65 1.05 -12.98 -5.06
N ALA A 66 0.48 -13.08 -6.26
CA ALA A 66 -0.97 -12.95 -6.44
C ALA A 66 -1.76 -14.24 -6.15
N LYS A 67 -1.11 -15.43 -6.14
CA LYS A 67 -1.80 -16.71 -5.85
C LYS A 67 -1.81 -17.14 -4.38
N LYS A 68 -1.10 -16.42 -3.50
CA LYS A 68 -1.34 -16.51 -2.05
C LYS A 68 -2.67 -15.85 -1.61
N SER A 69 -3.34 -15.14 -2.54
CA SER A 69 -4.37 -14.13 -2.25
C SER A 69 -5.76 -14.64 -1.86
N GLU A 70 -6.12 -15.91 -2.05
CA GLU A 70 -7.49 -16.39 -1.75
C GLU A 70 -7.53 -17.43 -0.65
N TRP A 71 -6.69 -18.48 -0.74
CA TRP A 71 -6.62 -19.51 0.30
C TRP A 71 -6.22 -18.97 1.67
N GLU A 72 -5.23 -18.06 1.74
CA GLU A 72 -4.82 -17.43 3.01
C GLU A 72 -5.93 -16.50 3.55
N LYS A 73 -6.71 -15.85 2.68
CA LYS A 73 -7.85 -15.03 3.11
C LYS A 73 -8.99 -15.88 3.65
N GLU A 74 -9.33 -16.98 2.99
CA GLU A 74 -10.38 -17.90 3.45
C GLU A 74 -10.00 -18.54 4.80
N GLN A 75 -8.74 -18.95 4.96
CA GLN A 75 -8.26 -19.46 6.26
C GLN A 75 -8.28 -18.39 7.35
N GLN A 76 -7.87 -17.15 7.05
CA GLN A 76 -7.95 -16.05 8.01
C GLN A 76 -9.40 -15.72 8.37
N LEU A 77 -10.31 -15.71 7.40
CA LEU A 77 -11.74 -15.50 7.65
C LEU A 77 -12.31 -16.61 8.54
N GLN A 78 -11.94 -17.87 8.30
CA GLN A 78 -12.35 -19.00 9.11
C GLN A 78 -11.82 -18.89 10.55
N GLN A 79 -10.55 -18.54 10.74
CA GLN A 79 -9.96 -18.35 12.06
C GLN A 79 -10.58 -17.15 12.80
N ASN A 80 -10.96 -16.11 12.07
CA ASN A 80 -11.48 -14.87 12.64
C ASN A 80 -13.02 -14.83 12.79
N GLN A 81 -13.75 -15.91 12.49
CA GLN A 81 -15.22 -15.95 12.57
C GLN A 81 -15.76 -15.46 13.93
N ARG A 82 -15.11 -15.87 15.02
CA ARG A 82 -15.51 -15.44 16.37
C ARG A 82 -15.30 -13.94 16.59
N ALA A 83 -14.18 -13.40 16.12
CA ALA A 83 -13.90 -11.97 16.21
C ALA A 83 -14.89 -11.15 15.37
N LEU A 84 -15.22 -11.64 14.17
CA LEU A 84 -16.23 -11.03 13.30
C LEU A 84 -17.63 -11.03 13.93
N ALA A 85 -18.02 -12.12 14.61
CA ALA A 85 -19.30 -12.18 15.32
C ALA A 85 -19.38 -11.16 16.48
N LEU A 86 -18.30 -11.04 17.26
CA LEU A 86 -18.22 -10.03 18.34
C LEU A 86 -18.25 -8.60 17.78
N LEU A 87 -17.56 -8.37 16.67
CA LEU A 87 -17.56 -7.08 15.98
C LEU A 87 -18.98 -6.73 15.49
N ALA A 88 -19.68 -7.68 14.87
CA ALA A 88 -21.05 -7.49 14.41
C ALA A 88 -22.01 -7.15 15.56
N GLN A 89 -21.89 -7.82 16.71
CA GLN A 89 -22.66 -7.49 17.91
C GLN A 89 -22.35 -6.07 18.42
N ARG A 90 -21.08 -5.67 18.40
CA ARG A 90 -20.65 -4.32 18.81
C ARG A 90 -21.22 -3.26 17.87
N ILE A 91 -21.14 -3.46 16.56
CA ILE A 91 -21.72 -2.57 15.55
C ILE A 91 -23.22 -2.42 15.78
N LYS A 92 -23.96 -3.53 15.95
CA LYS A 92 -25.41 -3.49 16.21
C LYS A 92 -25.75 -2.73 17.48
N ARG A 93 -24.96 -2.88 18.55
CA ARG A 93 -25.13 -2.10 19.78
C ARG A 93 -24.93 -0.60 19.54
N HIS A 94 -23.90 -0.21 18.78
CA HIS A 94 -23.65 1.19 18.46
C HIS A 94 -24.72 1.80 17.55
N GLN A 95 -25.21 1.05 16.54
CA GLN A 95 -26.29 1.51 15.66
C GLN A 95 -27.61 1.72 16.41
N ASN A 96 -27.89 0.90 17.42
CA ASN A 96 -29.09 1.00 18.24
C ASN A 96 -28.92 1.90 19.48
N MET A 97 -27.77 2.58 19.61
CA MET A 97 -27.48 3.42 20.77
C MET A 97 -28.29 4.71 20.70
N SER A 98 -28.89 5.09 21.83
CA SER A 98 -29.58 6.38 21.91
C SER A 98 -28.59 7.53 21.92
N GLN A 99 -29.02 8.71 21.48
CA GLN A 99 -28.18 9.91 21.52
C GLN A 99 -27.78 10.29 22.96
N ALA A 100 -28.67 10.07 23.93
CA ALA A 100 -28.38 10.32 25.34
C ALA A 100 -27.28 9.39 25.87
N GLU A 101 -27.35 8.09 25.54
CA GLU A 101 -26.31 7.13 25.90
C GLU A 101 -24.96 7.46 25.21
N SER A 102 -24.99 7.90 23.95
CA SER A 102 -23.78 8.32 23.24
C SER A 102 -23.09 9.49 23.94
N ARG A 103 -23.85 10.54 24.29
CA ARG A 103 -23.31 11.72 25.01
C ARG A 103 -22.73 11.33 26.36
N GLN A 104 -23.42 10.47 27.11
CA GLN A 104 -22.92 9.99 28.40
C GLN A 104 -21.58 9.25 28.25
N ARG A 105 -21.39 8.47 27.18
CA ARG A 105 -20.11 7.79 26.91
C ARG A 105 -19.01 8.75 26.50
N GLU A 106 -19.33 9.79 25.74
CA GLU A 106 -18.39 10.85 25.41
C GLU A 106 -17.89 11.57 26.67
N GLU A 107 -18.81 11.95 27.56
CA GLU A 107 -18.47 12.58 28.85
C GLU A 107 -17.59 11.68 29.72
N ILE A 108 -17.91 10.38 29.81
CA ILE A 108 -17.08 9.40 30.54
C ILE A 108 -15.68 9.32 29.93
N PHE A 109 -15.59 9.31 28.60
CA PHE A 109 -14.31 9.22 27.91
C PHE A 109 -13.47 10.48 28.09
N ASP A 110 -14.09 11.66 28.06
CA ASP A 110 -13.39 12.92 28.31
C ASP A 110 -12.89 13.02 29.75
N ASN A 111 -13.68 12.59 30.73
CA ASN A 111 -13.22 12.47 32.12
C ASN A 111 -12.04 11.50 32.24
N PHE A 112 -12.10 10.36 31.55
CA PHE A 112 -10.98 9.41 31.50
C PHE A 112 -9.70 10.03 30.94
N LYS A 113 -9.79 10.79 29.83
CA LYS A 113 -8.64 11.50 29.25
C LYS A 113 -7.99 12.43 30.28
N GLN A 114 -8.80 13.21 30.98
CA GLN A 114 -8.33 14.14 32.01
C GLN A 114 -7.62 13.43 33.15
N ILE A 115 -8.17 12.31 33.65
CA ILE A 115 -7.56 11.50 34.71
C ILE A 115 -6.20 10.96 34.26
N ILE A 116 -6.14 10.36 33.07
CA ILE A 116 -4.90 9.77 32.55
C ILE A 116 -3.81 10.82 32.38
N ASP A 117 -4.15 12.01 31.89
CA ASP A 117 -3.17 13.08 31.69
C ASP A 117 -2.80 13.82 32.98
N ALA A 118 -3.65 13.80 34.01
CA ALA A 118 -3.34 14.35 35.33
C ALA A 118 -2.27 13.52 36.06
N GLU A 119 -2.27 12.19 35.84
CA GLU A 119 -1.29 11.27 36.43
C GLU A 119 0.06 11.24 35.69
N ARG A 120 0.14 11.86 34.50
CA ARG A 120 1.31 11.84 33.63
C ARG A 120 2.12 13.12 33.73
N LEU A 121 3.44 12.99 33.52
CA LEU A 121 4.33 14.14 33.38
C LEU A 121 3.92 15.02 32.19
N PRO A 122 4.18 16.34 32.23
CA PRO A 122 3.75 17.26 31.17
C PRO A 122 4.14 16.87 29.74
N GLU A 123 5.31 16.26 29.54
CA GLU A 123 5.82 15.79 28.24
C GLU A 123 5.29 14.41 27.81
N GLN A 124 4.52 13.75 28.67
CA GLN A 124 4.01 12.39 28.45
C GLN A 124 2.47 12.33 28.40
N LYS A 125 1.81 13.49 28.38
CA LYS A 125 0.35 13.60 28.23
C LYS A 125 -0.08 13.08 26.87
N LEU A 126 -1.10 12.23 26.83
CA LEU A 126 -1.59 11.59 25.61
C LEU A 126 -2.70 12.38 24.93
N TYR A 127 -3.53 13.08 25.71
CA TYR A 127 -4.80 13.62 25.23
C TYR A 127 -4.87 15.15 25.25
N SER A 128 -4.04 15.80 26.07
CA SER A 128 -4.00 17.25 26.28
C SER A 128 -3.17 17.99 25.23
N GLN A 129 -2.38 17.28 24.41
CA GLN A 129 -1.47 17.85 23.41
C GLN A 129 -2.04 17.84 21.98
N SER A 130 -3.33 17.49 21.80
CA SER A 130 -4.00 17.44 20.50
C SER A 130 -4.81 18.70 20.22
#